data_AF-A0A3B8WFY3-F1
#
_entry.id   AF-A0A3B8WFY3-F1
#
_cell.length_a   1.000
_cell.length_b   1.000
_cell.length_c   1.000
_cell.angle_alpha   90.00
_cell.angle_beta   90.00
_cell.angle_gamma   90.00
#
_symmetry.space_group_name_H-M   'P 1'
#
loop_
_entity.id
_entity.type
_entity.pdbx_description
1 polymer ?
#
loop_
_entity_poly.entity_id
_entity_poly.type
_entity_poly.pdbx_seq_one_letter_code
_entity_poly.pdbx_strand_id
1 'polypeptide(L)'
;HPEFLQKFISLCDGTRRIEGVWRGKTRTYDMRGKRFCVVMAGNPYTESGEVFKVPDMLANRADIYNLGDVLSGMEHAFALSYIENSLSSNRVLAPLATRGMADFYRFADLAEGKTVADSDFEHDYSAAERDEIVALLKKMIRVRETVLRVNQAYIASSAQAEAYRTEPTFKLQGSYRNMNKLAEKLSPVMSDQELEALIDDHYQGEAQLLTYGAEENLLKLKQMRGTMNDEEAARWQAICEEYRRRQQAGGDEETGVKVVRQLGLISEHLQQLGQQLVAGLDSGKHPEPDLDKALSQLSRSLETGLSEGLQSVQLNPAVTVNLDSPPQVGDALMAFARIFEGSIVPLVKTMDSKLDLDLKTQQEMSRVLRVIRDLQDRLLTQDGAQS
;
A
#
# COMPACT_ATOMS: atom_id res chain seq x y z
N HIS A 1 12.76 2.83 11.41
CA HIS A 1 13.91 2.31 12.19
C HIS A 1 13.76 0.83 12.55
N PRO A 2 13.99 -0.10 11.61
CA PRO A 2 14.04 -1.55 11.89
C PRO A 2 15.14 -1.95 12.89
N GLU A 3 16.16 -1.10 13.06
CA GLU A 3 17.33 -1.34 13.90
C GLU A 3 17.09 -1.14 15.40
N PHE A 4 16.03 -0.44 15.82
CA PHE A 4 15.82 -0.16 17.25
C PHE A 4 15.59 -1.45 18.04
N LEU A 5 14.72 -2.33 17.54
CA LEU A 5 14.42 -3.60 18.19
C LEU A 5 15.62 -4.54 18.20
N GLN A 6 16.50 -4.47 17.20
CA GLN A 6 17.67 -5.34 17.14
C GLN A 6 18.58 -5.18 18.37
N LYS A 7 18.57 -4.01 19.01
CA LYS A 7 19.31 -3.75 20.26
C LYS A 7 18.84 -4.62 21.44
N PHE A 8 17.63 -5.16 21.38
CA PHE A 8 17.07 -6.01 22.44
C PHE A 8 17.31 -7.50 22.20
N ILE A 9 17.82 -7.92 21.03
CA ILE A 9 18.09 -9.33 20.72
C ILE A 9 19.07 -9.94 21.74
N SER A 10 20.04 -9.16 22.21
CA SER A 10 21.02 -9.58 23.22
C SER A 10 20.42 -9.87 24.60
N LEU A 11 19.18 -9.45 24.86
CA LEU A 11 18.44 -9.85 26.06
C LEU A 11 17.83 -11.25 25.92
N CYS A 12 17.59 -11.70 24.69
CA CYS A 12 17.02 -13.00 24.37
C CYS A 12 18.10 -14.09 24.23
N ASP A 13 19.35 -13.71 23.91
CA ASP A 13 20.47 -14.63 23.80
C ASP A 13 21.11 -15.00 25.16
N GLY A 14 22.14 -15.85 25.14
CA GLY A 14 22.83 -16.33 26.33
C GLY A 14 23.68 -15.28 27.06
N THR A 15 24.00 -14.16 26.41
CA THR A 15 24.79 -13.08 27.00
C THR A 15 23.97 -12.25 27.98
N ARG A 16 22.67 -12.02 27.67
CA ARG A 16 21.73 -11.21 28.45
C ARG A 16 22.31 -9.85 28.84
N ARG A 17 22.93 -9.17 27.88
CA ARG A 17 23.52 -7.84 28.06
C ARG A 17 22.77 -6.79 27.27
N ILE A 18 22.71 -5.57 27.78
CA ILE A 18 22.16 -4.42 27.05
C ILE A 18 22.98 -3.17 27.31
N GLU A 19 23.20 -2.39 26.26
CA GLU A 19 23.83 -1.08 26.34
C GLU A 19 22.78 -0.01 26.68
N GLY A 20 23.13 0.90 27.60
CA GLY A 20 22.27 2.02 27.95
C GLY A 20 23.05 3.23 28.42
N VAL A 21 22.39 4.39 28.49
CA VAL A 21 22.98 5.63 28.99
C VAL A 21 22.39 5.96 30.34
N TRP A 22 23.25 6.16 31.35
CA TRP A 22 22.86 6.60 32.68
C TRP A 22 23.62 7.86 33.04
N ARG A 23 22.89 8.96 33.30
CA ARG A 23 23.45 10.28 33.62
C ARG A 23 24.53 10.72 32.62
N GLY A 24 24.23 10.57 31.32
CA GLY A 24 25.13 10.94 30.23
C GLY A 24 26.34 10.03 30.03
N LYS A 25 26.46 8.90 30.76
CA LYS A 25 27.55 7.93 30.59
C LYS A 25 27.02 6.61 30.04
N THR A 26 27.64 6.11 28.98
CA THR A 26 27.37 4.78 28.42
C THR A 26 27.74 3.71 29.42
N ARG A 27 26.86 2.71 29.60
CA ARG A 27 27.04 1.57 30.48
C ARG A 27 26.47 0.31 29.84
N THR A 28 27.20 -0.78 29.98
CA THR A 28 26.72 -2.13 29.72
C THR A 28 26.05 -2.70 30.97
N TYR A 29 24.82 -3.20 30.84
CA TYR A 29 24.08 -3.86 31.90
C TYR A 29 24.08 -5.37 31.69
N ASP A 30 24.55 -6.11 32.69
CA ASP A 30 24.44 -7.57 32.74
C ASP A 30 23.16 -7.98 33.48
N MET A 31 22.27 -8.66 32.76
CA MET A 31 20.94 -9.08 33.21
C MET A 31 20.88 -10.57 33.56
N ARG A 32 22.02 -11.28 33.54
CA ARG A 32 22.07 -12.69 33.96
C ARG A 32 21.68 -12.83 35.44
N GLY A 33 20.84 -13.82 35.74
CA GLY A 33 20.32 -14.07 37.09
C GLY A 33 19.26 -13.09 37.57
N LYS A 34 18.90 -12.06 36.79
CA LYS A 34 17.87 -11.07 37.12
C LYS A 34 16.56 -11.38 36.41
N ARG A 35 15.43 -11.07 37.06
CA ARG A 35 14.12 -11.04 36.43
C ARG A 35 13.88 -9.65 35.87
N PHE A 36 13.48 -9.58 34.60
CA PHE A 36 13.15 -8.34 33.92
C PHE A 36 12.03 -8.59 32.90
N CYS A 37 11.32 -7.54 32.54
CA CYS A 37 10.35 -7.53 31.47
C CYS A 37 10.63 -6.31 30.58
N VAL A 38 10.50 -6.48 29.27
CA VAL A 38 10.54 -5.38 28.31
C VAL A 38 9.15 -5.30 27.71
N VAL A 39 8.45 -4.20 28.00
CA VAL A 39 7.12 -3.93 27.44
C VAL A 39 7.28 -2.90 26.33
N MET A 40 6.76 -3.22 25.16
CA MET A 40 6.78 -2.34 24.00
C MET A 40 5.35 -2.18 23.50
N ALA A 41 4.96 -0.94 23.23
CA ALA A 41 3.68 -0.60 22.64
C ALA A 41 3.94 0.37 21.49
N GLY A 42 3.27 0.16 20.36
CA GLY A 42 3.45 0.98 19.17
C GLY A 42 2.44 0.62 18.11
N ASN A 43 2.32 1.49 17.11
CA ASN A 43 1.53 1.19 15.93
C ASN A 43 2.21 0.04 15.16
N PRO A 44 1.49 -1.03 14.77
CA PRO A 44 2.05 -2.09 13.92
C PRO A 44 2.45 -1.59 12.53
N TYR A 45 2.18 -0.32 12.21
CA TYR A 45 2.60 0.33 10.98
C TYR A 45 3.59 1.47 11.25
N THR A 46 4.56 1.64 10.36
CA THR A 46 5.53 2.75 10.36
C THR A 46 4.85 4.07 10.00
N GLU A 47 5.58 5.18 10.10
CA GLU A 47 5.14 6.49 9.62
C GLU A 47 4.79 6.50 8.12
N SER A 48 5.36 5.59 7.33
CA SER A 48 5.07 5.39 5.91
C SER A 48 3.88 4.45 5.64
N GLY A 49 3.28 3.86 6.68
CA GLY A 49 2.18 2.89 6.54
C GLY A 49 2.64 1.44 6.27
N GLU A 50 3.94 1.17 6.30
CA GLU A 50 4.48 -0.19 6.13
C GLU A 50 4.35 -1.01 7.40
N VAL A 51 4.16 -2.32 7.28
CA VAL A 51 4.11 -3.22 8.44
C VAL A 51 5.45 -3.20 9.19
N PHE A 52 5.39 -2.85 10.46
CA PHE A 52 6.52 -2.88 11.37
C PHE A 52 6.96 -4.33 11.60
N LYS A 53 8.21 -4.64 11.24
CA LYS A 53 8.76 -5.99 11.35
C LYS A 53 9.47 -6.19 12.70
N VAL A 54 8.99 -7.16 13.47
CA VAL A 54 9.65 -7.61 14.71
C VAL A 54 10.63 -8.74 14.33
N PRO A 55 11.93 -8.65 14.71
CA PRO A 55 12.87 -9.74 14.49
C PRO A 55 12.42 -11.06 15.13
N ASP A 56 12.53 -12.18 14.41
CA ASP A 56 12.07 -13.50 14.85
C ASP A 56 12.59 -13.93 16.23
N MET A 57 13.84 -13.59 16.55
CA MET A 57 14.46 -13.89 17.85
C MET A 57 13.74 -13.22 19.02
N LEU A 58 13.13 -12.06 18.80
CA LEU A 58 12.30 -11.37 19.78
C LEU A 58 10.87 -11.91 19.78
N ALA A 59 10.29 -12.11 18.60
CA ALA A 59 8.92 -12.60 18.44
C ALA A 59 8.72 -13.96 19.12
N ASN A 60 9.66 -14.89 18.97
CA ASN A 60 9.60 -16.22 19.60
C ASN A 60 9.68 -16.22 21.14
N ARG A 61 10.02 -15.08 21.76
CA ARG A 61 10.14 -14.93 23.22
C ARG A 61 9.28 -13.81 23.79
N ALA A 62 8.46 -13.19 22.97
CA ALA A 62 7.57 -12.12 23.37
C ALA A 62 6.13 -12.62 23.36
N ASP A 63 5.39 -12.31 24.42
CA ASP A 63 3.94 -12.39 24.37
C ASP A 63 3.44 -11.17 23.59
N ILE A 64 2.93 -11.40 22.38
CA ILE A 64 2.40 -10.34 21.53
C ILE A 64 0.90 -10.24 21.76
N TYR A 65 0.46 -9.10 22.28
CA TYR A 65 -0.94 -8.77 22.44
C TYR A 65 -1.31 -7.66 21.47
N ASN A 66 -2.29 -7.91 20.61
CA ASN A 66 -2.93 -6.84 19.87
C ASN A 66 -3.89 -6.13 20.82
N LEU A 67 -3.53 -4.91 21.22
CA LEU A 67 -4.37 -4.11 22.11
C LEU A 67 -5.77 -3.88 21.53
N GLY A 68 -5.92 -3.88 20.19
CA GLY A 68 -7.21 -3.77 19.51
C GLY A 68 -8.16 -4.96 19.79
N ASP A 69 -7.63 -6.17 19.93
CA ASP A 69 -8.43 -7.37 20.19
C ASP A 69 -8.90 -7.45 21.65
N VAL A 70 -8.20 -6.75 22.56
CA VAL A 70 -8.55 -6.62 23.98
C VAL A 70 -9.61 -5.55 24.23
N LEU A 71 -9.94 -4.73 23.22
CA LEU A 71 -10.92 -3.64 23.33
C LEU A 71 -12.38 -4.09 23.17
N SER A 72 -12.66 -5.38 22.92
CA SER A 72 -14.03 -5.88 22.79
C SER A 72 -14.81 -5.62 24.09
N GLY A 73 -15.86 -4.79 23.99
CA GLY A 73 -16.66 -4.34 25.13
C GLY A 73 -16.13 -3.10 25.86
N MET A 74 -15.00 -2.53 25.42
CA MET A 74 -14.39 -1.31 25.97
C MET A 74 -14.34 -0.15 24.95
N GLU A 75 -15.14 -0.23 23.88
CA GLU A 75 -15.12 0.74 22.79
C GLU A 75 -15.48 2.15 23.26
N HIS A 76 -16.45 2.27 24.18
CA HIS A 76 -16.85 3.56 24.75
C HIS A 76 -15.74 4.18 25.61
N ALA A 77 -15.08 3.39 26.46
CA ALA A 77 -13.96 3.85 27.28
C ALA A 77 -12.77 4.28 26.40
N PHE A 78 -12.48 3.52 25.34
CA PHE A 78 -11.45 3.88 24.36
C PHE A 78 -11.82 5.14 23.56
N ALA A 79 -13.09 5.35 23.23
CA ALA A 79 -13.51 6.60 22.61
C ALA A 79 -13.33 7.79 23.59
N LEU A 80 -13.73 7.64 24.85
CA LEU A 80 -13.58 8.69 25.85
C LEU A 80 -12.12 9.06 26.13
N SER A 81 -11.19 8.10 26.07
CA SER A 81 -9.78 8.37 26.33
C SER A 81 -9.18 9.42 25.37
N TYR A 82 -9.70 9.56 24.14
CA TYR A 82 -9.29 10.61 23.21
C TYR A 82 -9.61 12.01 23.75
N ILE A 83 -10.79 12.16 24.33
CA ILE A 83 -11.22 13.43 24.92
C ILE A 83 -10.47 13.66 26.24
N GLU A 84 -10.36 12.63 27.08
CA GLU A 84 -9.63 12.66 28.34
C GLU A 84 -8.17 13.12 28.16
N ASN A 85 -7.47 12.59 27.15
CA ASN A 85 -6.09 12.98 26.83
C ASN A 85 -5.98 14.44 26.35
N SER A 86 -7.08 15.00 25.85
CA SER A 86 -7.12 16.34 25.26
C SER A 86 -7.66 17.43 26.19
N LEU A 87 -8.07 17.08 27.42
CA LEU A 87 -8.65 18.03 28.38
C LEU A 87 -7.75 19.24 28.63
N SER A 88 -6.45 19.01 28.82
CA SER A 88 -5.47 20.07 29.05
C SER A 88 -5.16 20.93 27.81
N SER A 89 -5.58 20.48 26.62
CA SER A 89 -5.33 21.19 25.36
C SER A 89 -6.34 22.32 25.11
N ASN A 90 -7.47 22.35 25.81
CA ASN A 90 -8.49 23.40 25.67
C ASN A 90 -8.68 24.17 26.97
N ARG A 91 -8.70 25.51 26.91
CA ARG A 91 -8.83 26.37 28.10
C ARG A 91 -10.07 26.12 28.95
N VAL A 92 -11.19 25.72 28.33
CA VAL A 92 -12.48 25.51 29.01
C VAL A 92 -12.46 24.18 29.77
N LEU A 93 -11.78 23.17 29.24
CA LEU A 93 -11.72 21.83 29.85
C LEU A 93 -10.48 21.60 30.70
N ALA A 94 -9.43 22.42 30.54
CA ALA A 94 -8.21 22.32 31.32
C ALA A 94 -8.45 22.28 32.84
N PRO A 95 -9.40 23.04 33.43
CA PRO A 95 -9.74 22.89 34.85
C PRO A 95 -10.24 21.50 35.24
N LEU A 96 -10.92 20.78 34.35
CA LEU A 96 -11.37 19.40 34.62
C LEU A 96 -10.21 18.43 34.77
N ALA A 97 -9.08 18.68 34.10
CA ALA A 97 -7.90 17.81 34.18
C ALA A 97 -7.23 17.80 35.56
N THR A 98 -7.43 18.86 36.35
CA THR A 98 -6.89 18.99 37.71
C THR A 98 -7.93 18.74 38.81
N ARG A 99 -9.22 18.63 38.43
CA ARG A 99 -10.34 18.28 39.30
C ARG A 99 -10.57 16.75 39.28
N GLY A 100 -11.56 16.27 40.05
CA GLY A 100 -11.95 14.86 40.04
C GLY A 100 -12.45 14.40 38.67
N MET A 101 -11.92 13.30 38.15
CA MET A 101 -12.33 12.76 36.83
C MET A 101 -13.78 12.30 36.78
N ALA A 102 -14.41 12.07 37.93
CA ALA A 102 -15.84 11.76 38.00
C ALA A 102 -16.69 12.88 37.37
N ASP A 103 -16.33 14.15 37.58
CA ASP A 103 -17.04 15.28 36.98
C ASP A 103 -16.88 15.32 35.46
N PHE A 104 -15.70 14.97 34.93
CA PHE A 104 -15.51 14.83 33.48
C PHE A 104 -16.47 13.78 32.89
N TYR A 105 -16.55 12.59 33.48
CA TYR A 105 -17.44 11.54 32.98
C TYR A 105 -18.92 11.95 33.08
N ARG A 106 -19.32 12.66 34.14
CA ARG A 106 -20.68 13.24 34.28
C ARG A 106 -20.97 14.27 33.18
N PHE A 107 -20.03 15.16 32.86
CA PHE A 107 -20.19 16.09 31.75
C PHE A 107 -20.22 15.41 30.39
N ALA A 108 -19.43 14.34 30.21
CA ALA A 108 -19.49 13.53 29.00
C ALA A 108 -20.87 12.87 28.84
N ASP A 109 -21.44 12.35 29.92
CA ASP A 109 -22.79 11.78 29.93
C ASP A 109 -23.85 12.84 29.57
N LEU A 110 -23.77 14.05 30.13
CA LEU A 110 -24.64 15.18 29.74
C LEU A 110 -24.49 15.56 28.27
N ALA A 111 -23.26 15.56 27.74
CA ALA A 111 -22.99 15.87 26.34
C ALA A 111 -23.56 14.80 25.39
N GLU A 112 -23.58 13.53 25.82
CA GLU A 112 -24.22 12.40 25.14
C GLU A 112 -25.76 12.37 25.32
N GLY A 113 -26.33 13.30 26.08
CA GLY A 113 -27.78 13.44 26.28
C GLY A 113 -28.35 12.60 27.43
N LYS A 114 -27.50 11.99 28.27
CA LYS A 114 -27.94 11.33 29.51
C LYS A 114 -28.28 12.40 30.56
N THR A 115 -29.10 12.00 31.53
CA THR A 115 -29.47 12.87 32.66
C THR A 115 -28.49 12.67 33.81
N VAL A 116 -27.95 13.76 34.34
CA VAL A 116 -27.10 13.79 35.54
C VAL A 116 -27.67 14.83 36.49
N ALA A 117 -27.78 14.51 37.78
CA ALA A 117 -28.29 15.47 38.75
C ALA A 117 -27.21 16.49 39.12
N ASP A 118 -27.61 17.73 39.35
CA ASP A 118 -26.69 18.82 39.73
C ASP A 118 -25.94 18.53 41.04
N SER A 119 -26.53 17.74 41.93
CA SER A 119 -25.93 17.30 43.20
C SER A 119 -24.85 16.23 43.05
N ASP A 120 -24.74 15.60 41.88
CA ASP A 120 -23.79 14.52 41.65
C ASP A 120 -22.39 15.07 41.40
N PHE A 121 -22.24 16.34 41.00
CA PHE A 121 -20.95 16.96 40.75
C PHE A 121 -20.15 17.19 42.05
N GLU A 122 -18.85 16.91 42.02
CA GLU A 122 -17.95 17.13 43.17
C GLU A 122 -17.60 18.61 43.34
N HIS A 123 -17.50 19.33 42.23
CA HIS A 123 -17.25 20.77 42.22
C HIS A 123 -18.54 21.57 41.96
N ASP A 124 -18.62 22.76 42.55
CA ASP A 124 -19.75 23.68 42.37
C ASP A 124 -19.55 24.51 41.10
N TYR A 125 -20.05 23.99 39.99
CA TYR A 125 -20.01 24.68 38.69
C TYR A 125 -21.20 25.63 38.54
N SER A 126 -20.94 26.85 38.09
CA SER A 126 -22.02 27.76 37.69
C SER A 126 -22.78 27.21 36.47
N ALA A 127 -24.05 27.58 36.32
CA ALA A 127 -24.86 27.17 35.16
C ALA A 127 -24.18 27.53 33.82
N ALA A 128 -23.60 28.72 33.72
CA ALA A 128 -22.87 29.16 32.53
C ALA A 128 -21.62 28.28 32.25
N GLU A 129 -20.86 27.93 33.29
CA GLU A 129 -19.68 27.05 33.16
C GLU A 129 -20.10 25.64 32.70
N ARG A 130 -21.21 25.10 33.23
CA ARG A 130 -21.76 23.81 32.80
C ARG A 130 -22.17 23.84 31.33
N ASP A 131 -22.89 24.87 30.91
CA ASP A 131 -23.34 25.02 29.53
C ASP A 131 -22.17 25.12 28.55
N GLU A 132 -21.12 25.88 28.89
CA GLU A 132 -19.90 25.99 28.08
C GLU A 132 -19.17 24.64 27.95
N ILE A 133 -19.00 23.92 29.07
CA ILE A 133 -18.35 22.60 29.09
C ILE A 133 -19.14 21.60 28.24
N VAL A 134 -20.46 21.52 28.43
CA VAL A 134 -21.32 20.59 27.69
C VAL A 134 -21.34 20.93 26.19
N ALA A 135 -21.45 22.21 25.83
CA ALA A 135 -21.44 22.65 24.44
C ALA A 135 -20.12 22.33 23.73
N LEU A 136 -18.99 22.44 24.44
CA LEU A 136 -17.67 22.08 23.92
C LEU A 136 -17.50 20.57 23.81
N LEU A 137 -17.91 19.79 24.81
CA LEU A 137 -17.80 18.33 24.78
C LEU A 137 -18.62 17.71 23.65
N LYS A 138 -19.81 18.25 23.34
CA LYS A 138 -20.60 17.84 22.17
C LYS A 138 -19.81 17.97 20.86
N LYS A 139 -19.06 19.06 20.70
CA LYS A 139 -18.19 19.27 19.53
C LYS A 139 -16.99 18.33 19.54
N MET A 140 -16.37 18.11 20.70
CA MET A 140 -15.27 17.17 20.85
C MET A 140 -15.68 15.73 20.55
N ILE A 141 -16.89 15.33 20.91
CA ILE A 141 -17.46 14.01 20.56
C ILE A 141 -17.55 13.87 19.04
N ARG A 142 -18.07 14.88 18.33
CA ARG A 142 -18.17 14.87 16.85
C ARG A 142 -16.79 14.85 16.18
N VAL A 143 -15.83 15.61 16.70
CA VAL A 143 -14.44 15.57 16.22
C VAL A 143 -13.81 14.21 16.46
N ARG A 144 -13.96 13.67 17.69
CA ARG A 144 -13.47 12.34 18.07
C ARG A 144 -14.00 11.27 17.13
N GLU A 145 -15.29 11.28 16.79
CA GLU A 145 -15.88 10.32 15.85
C GLU A 145 -15.20 10.36 14.48
N THR A 146 -14.80 11.54 14.03
CA THR A 146 -14.04 11.67 12.78
C THR A 146 -12.62 11.12 12.95
N VAL A 147 -11.92 11.50 14.03
CA VAL A 147 -10.56 11.01 14.32
C VAL A 147 -10.54 9.49 14.44
N LEU A 148 -11.52 8.89 15.13
CA LEU A 148 -11.64 7.44 15.25
C LEU A 148 -11.92 6.75 13.91
N ARG A 149 -12.81 7.32 13.08
CA ARG A 149 -13.05 6.82 11.71
C ARG A 149 -11.79 6.86 10.85
N VAL A 150 -11.01 7.94 10.94
CA VAL A 150 -9.72 8.05 10.24
C VAL A 150 -8.73 6.99 10.73
N ASN A 151 -8.66 6.75 12.04
CA ASN A 151 -7.81 5.70 12.61
C ASN A 151 -8.21 4.31 12.09
N GLN A 152 -9.51 4.00 12.10
CA GLN A 152 -10.03 2.73 11.61
C GLN A 152 -9.74 2.55 10.12
N ALA A 153 -9.95 3.59 9.31
CA ALA A 153 -9.64 3.56 7.88
C ALA A 153 -8.14 3.39 7.60
N TYR A 154 -7.28 4.03 8.38
CA TYR A 154 -5.83 3.84 8.30
C TYR A 154 -5.43 2.40 8.58
N ILE A 155 -5.93 1.82 9.68
CA ILE A 155 -5.65 0.43 10.06
C ILE A 155 -6.17 -0.54 8.98
N ALA A 156 -7.42 -0.36 8.54
CA ALA A 156 -8.03 -1.21 7.51
C ALA A 156 -7.25 -1.14 6.19
N SER A 157 -6.89 0.07 5.76
CA SER A 157 -6.09 0.30 4.55
C SER A 157 -4.70 -0.32 4.66
N SER A 158 -4.06 -0.26 5.83
CA SER A 158 -2.71 -0.78 6.04
C SER A 158 -2.69 -2.31 6.22
N ALA A 159 -3.79 -2.91 6.69
CA ALA A 159 -3.96 -4.35 6.80
C ALA A 159 -4.34 -5.01 5.46
N GLN A 160 -4.84 -4.25 4.50
CA GLN A 160 -5.25 -4.75 3.19
C GLN A 160 -4.02 -5.03 2.31
N ALA A 161 -3.91 -6.26 1.82
CA ALA A 161 -2.88 -6.62 0.84
C ALA A 161 -3.15 -5.96 -0.51
N GLU A 162 -2.08 -5.50 -1.16
CA GLU A 162 -2.15 -4.72 -2.39
C GLU A 162 -2.89 -5.45 -3.52
N ALA A 163 -2.67 -6.77 -3.65
CA ALA A 163 -3.31 -7.61 -4.66
C ALA A 163 -4.86 -7.65 -4.60
N TYR A 164 -5.45 -7.31 -3.45
CA TYR A 164 -6.90 -7.32 -3.24
C TYR A 164 -7.47 -5.92 -3.05
N ARG A 165 -6.70 -4.87 -3.35
CA ARG A 165 -7.12 -3.49 -3.13
C ARG A 165 -7.99 -2.98 -4.29
N THR A 166 -9.07 -2.27 -3.95
CA THR A 166 -10.06 -1.74 -4.91
C THR A 166 -10.09 -0.21 -5.01
N GLU A 167 -9.33 0.47 -4.16
CA GLU A 167 -9.21 1.92 -4.04
C GLU A 167 -7.78 2.29 -3.59
N PRO A 168 -7.29 3.51 -3.80
CA PRO A 168 -5.94 3.90 -3.35
C PRO A 168 -5.73 3.76 -1.83
N THR A 169 -4.46 3.63 -1.42
CA THR A 169 -4.08 3.50 -0.01
C THR A 169 -4.43 4.77 0.79
N PHE A 170 -5.24 4.60 1.82
CA PHE A 170 -5.49 5.63 2.82
C PHE A 170 -4.35 5.67 3.85
N LYS A 171 -3.80 6.87 4.07
CA LYS A 171 -2.58 7.19 4.83
C LYS A 171 -2.79 8.24 5.92
N LEU A 172 -3.90 9.01 5.90
CA LEU A 172 -4.18 9.96 6.98
C LEU A 172 -4.39 9.24 8.31
N GLN A 173 -3.83 9.79 9.39
CA GLN A 173 -3.85 9.16 10.70
C GLN A 173 -4.84 9.84 11.64
N GLY A 174 -5.50 9.01 12.47
CA GLY A 174 -6.35 9.46 13.56
C GLY A 174 -5.72 9.08 14.90
N SER A 175 -5.06 10.03 15.56
CA SER A 175 -4.34 9.77 16.82
C SER A 175 -4.74 10.74 17.93
N TYR A 176 -4.35 10.43 19.16
CA TYR A 176 -4.44 11.37 20.29
C TYR A 176 -3.79 12.73 19.98
N ARG A 177 -2.69 12.75 19.22
CA ARG A 177 -2.05 14.01 18.79
C ARG A 177 -2.97 14.82 17.88
N ASN A 178 -3.68 14.18 16.95
CA ASN A 178 -4.64 14.86 16.09
C ASN A 178 -5.80 15.40 16.92
N MET A 179 -6.30 14.62 17.87
CA MET A 179 -7.34 15.08 18.80
C MET A 179 -6.91 16.30 19.62
N ASN A 180 -5.69 16.30 20.18
CA ASN A 180 -5.18 17.42 20.97
C ASN A 180 -5.05 18.70 20.14
N LYS A 181 -4.50 18.60 18.91
CA LYS A 181 -4.41 19.74 17.98
C LYS A 181 -5.77 20.31 17.59
N LEU A 182 -6.76 19.45 17.37
CA LEU A 182 -8.13 19.87 17.06
C LEU A 182 -8.79 20.50 18.28
N ALA A 183 -8.66 19.89 19.45
CA ALA A 183 -9.22 20.35 20.72
C ALA A 183 -8.76 21.76 21.09
N GLU A 184 -7.49 22.10 20.84
CA GLU A 184 -6.93 23.44 21.10
C GLU A 184 -7.71 24.56 20.39
N LYS A 185 -8.24 24.29 19.20
CA LYS A 185 -8.91 25.26 18.34
C LYS A 185 -10.43 25.31 18.52
N LEU A 186 -11.00 24.41 19.32
CA LEU A 186 -12.44 24.34 19.55
C LEU A 186 -12.93 25.44 20.50
N SER A 187 -14.16 25.90 20.25
CA SER A 187 -14.85 26.88 21.08
C SER A 187 -16.30 26.42 21.34
N PRO A 188 -16.87 26.66 22.55
CA PRO A 188 -18.25 26.31 22.87
C PRO A 188 -19.27 26.90 21.88
N VAL A 189 -19.01 28.11 21.38
CA VAL A 189 -19.91 28.87 20.50
C VAL A 189 -19.72 28.60 19.00
N MET A 190 -18.81 27.71 18.63
CA MET A 190 -18.55 27.35 17.23
C MET A 190 -19.79 26.72 16.58
N SER A 191 -20.07 27.09 15.33
CA SER A 191 -21.13 26.48 14.53
C SER A 191 -20.70 25.11 13.97
N ASP A 192 -21.67 24.31 13.53
CA ASP A 192 -21.39 23.04 12.86
C ASP A 192 -20.56 23.23 11.58
N GLN A 193 -20.78 24.31 10.83
CA GLN A 193 -20.04 24.59 9.61
C GLN A 193 -18.57 24.93 9.91
N GLU A 194 -18.31 25.76 10.93
CA GLU A 194 -16.96 26.08 11.37
C GLU A 194 -16.24 24.84 11.93
N LEU A 195 -16.97 23.94 12.59
CA LEU A 195 -16.43 22.68 13.07
C LEU A 195 -15.97 21.78 11.91
N GLU A 196 -16.79 21.62 10.88
CA GLU A 196 -16.41 20.83 9.71
C GLU A 196 -15.23 21.46 8.95
N ALA A 197 -15.21 22.79 8.82
CA ALA A 197 -14.09 23.51 8.22
C ALA A 197 -12.78 23.34 9.02
N LEU A 198 -12.85 23.38 10.36
CA LEU A 198 -11.70 23.13 11.22
C LEU A 198 -11.10 21.73 11.00
N ILE A 199 -11.96 20.72 10.83
CA ILE A 199 -11.53 19.35 10.54
C ILE A 199 -10.90 19.26 9.15
N ASP A 200 -11.49 19.90 8.14
CA ASP A 200 -10.93 19.98 6.78
C ASP A 200 -9.54 20.61 6.78
N ASP A 201 -9.38 21.79 7.40
CA ASP A 201 -8.10 22.50 7.48
C ASP A 201 -7.01 21.68 8.17
N HIS A 202 -7.37 21.00 9.27
CA HIS A 202 -6.45 20.14 10.00
C HIS A 202 -5.95 18.99 9.13
N TYR A 203 -6.87 18.25 8.49
CA TYR A 203 -6.47 17.12 7.66
C TYR A 203 -5.86 17.51 6.32
N GLN A 204 -6.16 18.70 5.81
CA GLN A 204 -5.42 19.29 4.69
C GLN A 204 -3.95 19.52 5.05
N GLY A 205 -3.69 20.05 6.25
CA GLY A 205 -2.33 20.20 6.78
C GLY A 205 -1.61 18.86 6.97
N GLU A 206 -2.30 17.83 7.49
CA GLU A 206 -1.72 16.50 7.63
C GLU A 206 -1.48 15.83 6.26
N ALA A 207 -2.35 16.08 5.27
CA ALA A 207 -2.20 15.58 3.90
C ALA A 207 -1.01 16.21 3.15
N GLN A 208 -0.63 17.45 3.46
CA GLN A 208 0.56 18.10 2.86
C GLN A 208 1.87 17.39 3.24
N LEU A 209 1.89 16.66 4.35
CA LEU A 209 3.04 15.85 4.77
C LEU A 209 3.12 14.52 4.01
N LEU A 210 2.04 14.14 3.32
CA LEU A 210 2.04 13.00 2.41
C LEU A 210 2.73 13.43 1.11
N THR A 211 3.96 12.94 0.88
CA THR A 211 4.72 13.22 -0.35
C THR A 211 3.96 12.88 -1.62
N TYR A 212 3.03 11.91 -1.57
CA TYR A 212 2.14 11.49 -2.65
C TYR A 212 0.78 11.03 -2.12
N GLY A 213 -0.27 11.19 -2.92
CA GLY A 213 -1.62 10.67 -2.63
C GLY A 213 -2.50 11.58 -1.76
N ALA A 214 -2.17 12.87 -1.64
CA ALA A 214 -2.92 13.83 -0.83
C ALA A 214 -4.38 13.98 -1.31
N GLU A 215 -4.61 14.08 -2.62
CA GLU A 215 -5.95 14.23 -3.21
C GLU A 215 -6.87 13.05 -2.84
N GLU A 216 -6.41 11.83 -3.10
CA GLU A 216 -7.14 10.57 -2.84
C GLU A 216 -7.51 10.44 -1.35
N ASN A 217 -6.58 10.80 -0.48
CA ASN A 217 -6.75 10.75 0.98
C ASN A 217 -7.78 11.76 1.48
N LEU A 218 -7.74 12.99 0.97
CA LEU A 218 -8.70 14.03 1.33
C LEU A 218 -10.10 13.72 0.80
N LEU A 219 -10.20 13.19 -0.42
CA LEU A 219 -11.48 12.72 -0.96
C LEU A 219 -12.03 11.56 -0.12
N LYS A 220 -11.22 10.56 0.20
CA LYS A 220 -11.65 9.46 1.07
C LYS A 220 -12.12 9.95 2.45
N LEU A 221 -11.45 10.95 3.03
CA LEU A 221 -11.88 11.59 4.27
C LEU A 221 -13.27 12.22 4.14
N LYS A 222 -13.50 13.02 3.09
CA LYS A 222 -14.81 13.63 2.83
C LYS A 222 -15.89 12.57 2.60
N GLN A 223 -15.57 11.48 1.92
CA GLN A 223 -16.47 10.33 1.75
C GLN A 223 -16.90 9.76 3.12
N MET A 224 -15.94 9.52 4.02
CA MET A 224 -16.23 8.97 5.35
C MET A 224 -17.02 9.93 6.25
N ARG A 225 -16.90 11.23 6.01
CA ARG A 225 -17.64 12.28 6.72
C ARG A 225 -19.01 12.57 6.11
N GLY A 226 -19.26 12.14 4.87
CA GLY A 226 -20.48 12.46 4.14
C GLY A 226 -20.56 13.93 3.70
N THR A 227 -19.40 14.58 3.50
CA THR A 227 -19.29 16.02 3.18
C THR A 227 -18.85 16.29 1.74
N MET A 228 -18.82 15.27 0.89
CA MET A 228 -18.48 15.41 -0.52
C MET A 228 -19.57 16.19 -1.28
N ASN A 229 -19.14 17.05 -2.20
CA ASN A 229 -20.01 17.57 -3.25
C ASN A 229 -20.03 16.61 -4.47
N ASP A 230 -20.90 16.89 -5.45
CA ASP A 230 -21.08 16.05 -6.64
C ASP A 230 -19.80 15.93 -7.49
N GLU A 231 -19.02 17.01 -7.60
CA GLU A 231 -17.77 17.02 -8.36
C GLU A 231 -16.69 16.16 -7.68
N GLU A 232 -16.58 16.25 -6.36
CA GLU A 232 -15.66 15.46 -5.54
C GLU A 232 -16.03 13.98 -5.56
N ALA A 233 -17.32 13.66 -5.52
CA ALA A 233 -17.81 12.29 -5.63
C ALA A 233 -17.46 11.69 -7.00
N ALA A 234 -17.69 12.44 -8.09
CA ALA A 234 -17.30 12.02 -9.43
C ALA A 234 -15.77 11.85 -9.56
N ARG A 235 -15.00 12.78 -8.99
CA ARG A 235 -13.52 12.71 -8.99
C ARG A 235 -13.02 11.48 -8.24
N TRP A 236 -13.60 11.18 -7.08
CA TRP A 236 -13.25 9.99 -6.30
C TRP A 236 -13.58 8.68 -7.02
N GLN A 237 -14.73 8.62 -7.71
CA GLN A 237 -15.10 7.47 -8.55
C GLN A 237 -14.10 7.26 -9.69
N ALA A 238 -13.73 8.32 -10.41
CA ALA A 238 -12.75 8.25 -11.49
C ALA A 238 -11.38 7.75 -11.00
N ILE A 239 -10.91 8.23 -9.85
CA ILE A 239 -9.68 7.77 -9.20
C ILE A 239 -9.75 6.27 -8.88
N CYS A 240 -10.85 5.80 -8.31
CA CYS A 240 -11.01 4.39 -7.96
C CYS A 240 -11.08 3.48 -9.20
N GLU A 241 -11.73 3.92 -10.27
CA GLU A 241 -11.78 3.19 -11.53
C GLU A 241 -10.43 3.09 -12.21
N GLU A 242 -9.67 4.19 -12.24
CA GLU A 242 -8.31 4.22 -12.78
C GLU A 242 -7.39 3.31 -11.95
N TYR A 243 -7.50 3.36 -10.62
CA TYR A 243 -6.75 2.49 -9.72
C TYR A 243 -7.05 1.00 -9.98
N ARG A 244 -8.33 0.62 -10.13
CA ARG A 244 -8.72 -0.76 -10.46
C ARG A 244 -8.21 -1.20 -11.83
N ARG A 245 -8.25 -0.32 -12.83
CA ARG A 245 -7.69 -0.60 -14.17
C ARG A 245 -6.19 -0.85 -14.10
N ARG A 246 -5.44 -0.03 -13.35
CA ARG A 246 -4.01 -0.24 -13.13
C ARG A 246 -3.71 -1.54 -12.41
N GLN A 247 -4.49 -1.88 -11.38
CA GLN A 247 -4.32 -3.16 -10.67
C GLN A 247 -4.59 -4.37 -11.56
N GLN A 248 -5.65 -4.35 -12.37
CA GLN A 248 -5.94 -5.41 -13.34
C GLN A 248 -4.86 -5.54 -14.42
N ALA A 249 -4.23 -4.43 -14.78
CA ALA A 249 -3.11 -4.41 -15.71
C ALA A 249 -1.81 -4.95 -15.09
N GLY A 250 -1.75 -5.31 -13.80
CA GLY A 250 -0.56 -5.82 -13.11
C GLY A 250 0.05 -4.85 -12.08
N GLY A 251 -0.65 -3.78 -11.72
CA GLY A 251 -0.13 -2.75 -10.80
C GLY A 251 1.04 -1.96 -11.39
N ASP A 252 1.77 -1.26 -10.52
CA ASP A 252 3.03 -0.54 -10.80
C ASP A 252 4.20 -1.52 -11.10
N GLU A 253 3.91 -2.78 -11.48
CA GLU A 253 4.90 -3.63 -12.12
C GLU A 253 5.33 -2.97 -13.43
N GLU A 254 6.55 -2.42 -13.38
CA GLU A 254 7.32 -1.89 -14.49
C GLU A 254 6.99 -2.66 -15.77
N THR A 255 6.66 -1.92 -16.82
CA THR A 255 6.40 -2.41 -18.17
C THR A 255 7.38 -3.51 -18.61
N GLY A 256 8.62 -3.49 -18.10
CA GLY A 256 9.62 -4.55 -18.25
C GLY A 256 9.18 -5.95 -17.79
N VAL A 257 8.54 -6.11 -16.63
CA VAL A 257 8.08 -7.42 -16.13
C VAL A 257 6.96 -8.00 -17.01
N LYS A 258 6.08 -7.14 -17.54
CA LYS A 258 5.03 -7.55 -18.48
C LYS A 258 5.62 -8.02 -19.80
N VAL A 259 6.59 -7.27 -20.34
CA VAL A 259 7.34 -7.65 -21.55
C VAL A 259 8.07 -8.96 -21.33
N VAL A 260 8.75 -9.15 -20.19
CA VAL A 260 9.45 -10.39 -19.83
C VAL A 260 8.49 -11.58 -19.71
N ARG A 261 7.32 -11.40 -19.08
CA ARG A 261 6.30 -12.46 -18.99
C ARG A 261 5.77 -12.85 -20.38
N GLN A 262 5.47 -11.87 -21.23
CA GLN A 262 5.00 -12.13 -22.59
C GLN A 262 6.08 -12.81 -23.45
N LEU A 263 7.34 -12.41 -23.33
CA LEU A 263 8.48 -13.06 -24.00
C LEU A 263 8.70 -14.49 -23.50
N GLY A 264 8.50 -14.75 -22.20
CA GLY A 264 8.53 -16.09 -21.62
C GLY A 264 7.48 -17.02 -22.23
N LEU A 265 6.24 -16.54 -22.41
CA LEU A 265 5.16 -17.28 -23.06
C LEU A 265 5.47 -17.58 -24.54
N ILE A 266 6.05 -16.61 -25.27
CA ILE A 266 6.48 -16.81 -26.66
C ILE A 266 7.59 -17.88 -26.72
N SER A 267 8.53 -17.86 -25.77
CA SER A 267 9.61 -18.86 -25.68
C SER A 267 9.07 -20.27 -25.42
N GLU A 268 8.13 -20.45 -24.51
CA GLU A 268 7.49 -21.75 -24.25
C GLU A 268 6.76 -22.30 -25.49
N HIS A 269 6.00 -21.44 -26.19
CA HIS A 269 5.33 -21.85 -27.43
C HIS A 269 6.31 -22.25 -28.53
N LEU A 270 7.44 -21.55 -28.68
CA LEU A 270 8.48 -21.90 -29.64
C LEU A 270 9.15 -23.25 -29.31
N GLN A 271 9.38 -23.53 -28.03
CA GLN A 271 9.90 -24.83 -27.59
C GLN A 271 8.92 -25.97 -27.86
N GLN A 272 7.61 -25.77 -27.60
CA GLN A 272 6.58 -26.75 -27.92
C GLN A 272 6.50 -27.04 -29.42
N LEU A 273 6.59 -26.01 -30.26
CA LEU A 273 6.56 -26.14 -31.71
C LEU A 273 7.81 -26.87 -32.24
N GLY A 274 8.98 -26.58 -31.66
CA GLY A 274 10.21 -27.34 -31.92
C GLY A 274 10.10 -28.82 -31.56
N GLN A 275 9.52 -29.14 -30.39
CA GLN A 275 9.29 -30.53 -29.96
C GLN A 275 8.30 -31.27 -30.86
N GLN A 276 7.22 -30.61 -31.31
CA GLN A 276 6.24 -31.19 -32.24
C GLN A 276 6.84 -31.48 -33.61
N LEU A 277 7.72 -30.60 -34.11
CA LEU A 277 8.45 -30.81 -35.36
C LEU A 277 9.44 -31.96 -35.27
N VAL A 278 10.21 -32.06 -34.19
CA VAL A 278 11.14 -33.19 -33.96
C VAL A 278 10.38 -34.52 -33.83
N ALA A 279 9.28 -34.53 -33.07
CA ALA A 279 8.44 -35.73 -32.92
C ALA A 279 7.76 -36.16 -34.24
N GLY A 280 7.39 -35.19 -35.09
CA GLY A 280 6.83 -35.43 -36.43
C GLY A 280 7.87 -35.93 -37.44
N LEU A 281 9.15 -35.59 -37.27
CA LEU A 281 10.24 -36.06 -38.13
C LEU A 281 10.71 -37.49 -37.77
N ASP A 282 10.60 -37.91 -36.50
CA ASP A 282 10.97 -39.25 -36.05
C ASP A 282 9.86 -40.30 -36.28
N SER A 283 8.60 -39.86 -36.36
CA SER A 283 7.45 -40.75 -36.53
C SER A 283 7.04 -40.86 -38.00
N GLY A 284 7.79 -41.66 -38.78
CA GLY A 284 7.53 -41.91 -40.20
C GLY A 284 6.20 -42.60 -40.56
N LYS A 285 5.19 -42.60 -39.67
CA LYS A 285 3.83 -43.09 -39.92
C LYS A 285 2.83 -42.29 -39.07
N HIS A 286 1.88 -41.63 -39.75
CA HIS A 286 0.72 -40.83 -39.30
C HIS A 286 0.82 -39.32 -39.62
N PRO A 287 -0.34 -38.67 -39.88
CA PRO A 287 -0.53 -37.69 -40.95
C PRO A 287 0.30 -36.44 -40.69
N GLU A 288 0.68 -35.76 -41.79
CA GLU A 288 1.42 -34.50 -41.78
C GLU A 288 1.06 -33.66 -40.55
N PRO A 289 2.04 -33.28 -39.71
CA PRO A 289 1.76 -32.31 -38.66
C PRO A 289 1.10 -31.11 -39.35
N ASP A 290 -0.02 -30.63 -38.81
CA ASP A 290 -0.77 -29.47 -39.33
C ASP A 290 0.04 -28.21 -39.05
N LEU A 291 1.17 -28.14 -39.76
CA LEU A 291 2.25 -27.20 -39.60
C LEU A 291 1.74 -25.80 -39.97
N ASP A 292 0.80 -25.73 -40.90
CA ASP A 292 0.09 -24.52 -41.28
C ASP A 292 -0.74 -23.97 -40.11
N LYS A 293 -1.41 -24.83 -39.34
CA LYS A 293 -2.16 -24.42 -38.13
C LYS A 293 -1.24 -24.00 -36.99
N ALA A 294 -0.13 -24.69 -36.77
CA ALA A 294 0.85 -24.33 -35.75
C ALA A 294 1.56 -22.99 -36.09
N LEU A 295 1.96 -22.81 -37.35
CA LEU A 295 2.59 -21.58 -37.84
C LEU A 295 1.61 -20.40 -37.84
N SER A 296 0.36 -20.60 -38.20
CA SER A 296 -0.67 -19.54 -38.14
C SER A 296 -1.04 -19.16 -36.71
N GLN A 297 -1.07 -20.12 -35.77
CA GLN A 297 -1.24 -19.84 -34.34
C GLN A 297 -0.04 -19.09 -33.76
N LEU A 298 1.19 -19.44 -34.15
CA LEU A 298 2.39 -18.72 -33.76
C LEU A 298 2.41 -17.30 -34.33
N SER A 299 2.12 -17.14 -35.63
CA SER A 299 2.04 -15.84 -36.30
C SER A 299 1.00 -14.95 -35.64
N ARG A 300 -0.20 -15.48 -35.35
CA ARG A 300 -1.25 -14.74 -34.65
C ARG A 300 -0.85 -14.40 -33.22
N SER A 301 -0.22 -15.32 -32.49
CA SER A 301 0.23 -15.07 -31.11
C SER A 301 1.37 -14.04 -31.05
N LEU A 302 2.27 -14.07 -32.03
CA LEU A 302 3.29 -13.04 -32.22
C LEU A 302 2.64 -11.70 -32.55
N GLU A 303 1.75 -11.63 -33.53
CA GLU A 303 1.09 -10.37 -33.92
C GLU A 303 0.26 -9.76 -32.78
N THR A 304 -0.46 -10.59 -32.03
CA THR A 304 -1.31 -10.14 -30.91
C THR A 304 -0.46 -9.75 -29.71
N GLY A 305 0.49 -10.60 -29.31
CA GLY A 305 1.40 -10.35 -28.18
C GLY A 305 2.34 -9.17 -28.42
N LEU A 306 2.82 -8.98 -29.65
CA LEU A 306 3.63 -7.81 -30.01
C LEU A 306 2.79 -6.54 -30.09
N SER A 307 1.58 -6.59 -30.67
CA SER A 307 0.74 -5.40 -30.78
C SER A 307 0.24 -4.93 -29.41
N GLU A 308 -0.19 -5.85 -28.54
CA GLU A 308 -0.56 -5.52 -27.16
C GLU A 308 0.66 -5.07 -26.34
N GLY A 309 1.80 -5.75 -26.49
CA GLY A 309 3.06 -5.38 -25.85
C GLY A 309 3.57 -4.00 -26.30
N LEU A 310 3.61 -3.71 -27.59
CA LEU A 310 4.09 -2.44 -28.15
C LEU A 310 3.09 -1.30 -27.97
N GLN A 311 1.78 -1.55 -27.96
CA GLN A 311 0.78 -0.53 -27.59
C GLN A 311 0.91 -0.13 -26.12
N SER A 312 1.26 -1.07 -25.23
CA SER A 312 1.56 -0.76 -23.83
C SER A 312 2.88 0.00 -23.63
N VAL A 313 3.72 0.10 -24.67
CA VAL A 313 5.01 0.83 -24.71
C VAL A 313 4.85 2.22 -25.37
N GLN A 314 3.63 2.78 -25.43
CA GLN A 314 3.46 4.22 -25.64
C GLN A 314 3.99 4.99 -24.43
N LEU A 315 5.30 5.20 -24.40
CA LEU A 315 5.97 6.14 -23.51
C LEU A 315 5.48 7.54 -23.88
N ASN A 316 4.65 8.13 -23.00
CA ASN A 316 4.43 9.57 -23.02
C ASN A 316 5.80 10.28 -22.98
N PRO A 317 6.10 11.24 -23.87
CA PRO A 317 7.44 11.80 -24.04
C PRO A 317 7.85 12.79 -22.94
N ALA A 318 7.28 12.69 -21.74
CA ALA A 318 7.54 13.63 -20.65
C ALA A 318 7.44 12.95 -19.27
N VAL A 319 8.17 11.86 -19.06
CA VAL A 319 8.62 11.49 -17.72
C VAL A 319 10.05 11.01 -17.87
N THR A 320 10.97 11.75 -17.28
CA THR A 320 12.38 11.39 -17.14
C THR A 320 12.44 10.01 -16.48
N VAL A 321 12.71 8.97 -17.26
CA VAL A 321 12.85 7.60 -16.78
C VAL A 321 14.12 7.56 -15.96
N ASN A 322 13.95 7.45 -14.65
CA ASN A 322 15.04 7.17 -13.73
C ASN A 322 15.58 5.78 -14.11
N LEU A 323 16.88 5.72 -14.42
CA LEU A 323 17.55 4.47 -14.79
C LEU A 323 17.59 3.55 -13.57
N ASP A 324 16.61 2.67 -13.45
CA ASP A 324 16.66 1.48 -12.60
C ASP A 324 15.78 0.38 -13.20
N SER A 325 15.81 0.18 -14.53
CA SER A 325 15.25 -1.06 -15.09
C SER A 325 16.06 -2.25 -14.54
N PRO A 326 15.43 -3.23 -13.88
CA PRO A 326 16.17 -4.29 -13.22
C PRO A 326 16.98 -5.09 -14.25
N PRO A 327 18.22 -5.52 -13.92
CA PRO A 327 19.12 -6.28 -14.81
C PRO A 327 18.47 -7.55 -15.42
N GLN A 328 17.39 -8.02 -14.81
CA GLN A 328 16.58 -9.15 -15.24
C GLN A 328 15.88 -8.96 -16.60
N VAL A 329 15.58 -7.71 -17.03
CA VAL A 329 14.98 -7.46 -18.35
C VAL A 329 15.99 -7.68 -19.47
N GLY A 330 17.24 -7.22 -19.27
CA GLY A 330 18.35 -7.46 -20.20
C GLY A 330 18.69 -8.96 -20.29
N ASP A 331 18.73 -9.65 -19.15
CA ASP A 331 18.98 -11.09 -19.10
C ASP A 331 17.87 -11.91 -19.79
N ALA A 332 16.60 -11.50 -19.63
CA ALA A 332 15.47 -12.14 -20.28
C ALA A 332 15.45 -11.91 -21.80
N LEU A 333 15.78 -10.71 -22.27
CA LEU A 333 15.91 -10.40 -23.70
C LEU A 333 17.08 -11.18 -24.34
N MET A 334 18.20 -11.31 -23.62
CA MET A 334 19.34 -12.10 -24.07
C MET A 334 19.06 -13.61 -24.03
N ALA A 335 18.31 -14.11 -23.04
CA ALA A 335 17.85 -15.48 -23.00
C ALA A 335 16.89 -15.78 -24.16
N PHE A 336 15.98 -14.85 -24.47
CA PHE A 336 15.10 -14.94 -25.64
C PHE A 336 15.92 -14.97 -26.93
N ALA A 337 16.89 -14.07 -27.12
CA ALA A 337 17.78 -14.08 -28.29
C ALA A 337 18.54 -15.41 -28.45
N ARG A 338 19.04 -15.99 -27.35
CA ARG A 338 19.71 -17.30 -27.38
C ARG A 338 18.77 -18.46 -27.69
N ILE A 339 17.56 -18.46 -27.14
CA ILE A 339 16.54 -19.48 -27.46
C ILE A 339 16.11 -19.34 -28.92
N PHE A 340 16.02 -18.11 -29.42
CA PHE A 340 15.69 -17.78 -30.79
C PHE A 340 16.77 -18.28 -31.77
N GLU A 341 18.04 -17.97 -31.52
CA GLU A 341 19.19 -18.47 -32.31
C GLU A 341 19.35 -19.99 -32.21
N GLY A 342 19.16 -20.56 -31.02
CA GLY A 342 19.35 -21.98 -30.76
C GLY A 342 18.21 -22.87 -31.25
N SER A 343 16.99 -22.34 -31.40
CA SER A 343 15.80 -23.14 -31.74
C SER A 343 15.31 -22.85 -33.15
N ILE A 344 15.24 -21.59 -33.59
CA ILE A 344 14.66 -21.24 -34.90
C ILE A 344 15.67 -21.43 -36.04
N VAL A 345 16.95 -21.07 -35.86
CA VAL A 345 17.96 -21.20 -36.94
C VAL A 345 18.20 -22.67 -37.34
N PRO A 346 18.28 -23.64 -36.42
CA PRO A 346 18.38 -25.05 -36.78
C PRO A 346 17.09 -25.59 -37.40
N LEU A 347 15.92 -25.14 -36.94
CA LEU A 347 14.61 -25.51 -37.51
C LEU A 347 14.52 -25.08 -38.97
N VAL A 348 14.87 -23.83 -39.27
CA VAL A 348 14.90 -23.27 -40.62
C VAL A 348 15.89 -24.03 -41.51
N LYS A 349 17.10 -24.35 -41.01
CA LYS A 349 18.09 -25.14 -41.77
C LYS A 349 17.66 -26.60 -42.01
N THR A 350 16.97 -27.21 -41.06
CA THR A 350 16.52 -28.61 -41.17
C THR A 350 15.29 -28.71 -42.09
N MET A 351 14.46 -27.66 -42.14
CA MET A 351 13.31 -27.58 -43.05
C MET A 351 13.69 -27.17 -44.48
N ASP A 352 14.65 -26.26 -44.65
CA ASP A 352 15.21 -25.84 -45.96
C ASP A 352 15.92 -27.00 -46.69
N SER A 353 16.43 -27.98 -45.94
CA SER A 353 17.13 -29.14 -46.49
C SER A 353 16.24 -30.36 -46.79
N LYS A 354 14.96 -30.38 -46.35
CA LYS A 354 14.16 -31.62 -46.40
C LYS A 354 12.65 -31.53 -46.70
N LEU A 355 12.04 -30.37 -46.89
CA LEU A 355 10.61 -30.30 -47.20
C LEU A 355 10.31 -29.46 -48.44
N ASP A 356 9.68 -30.09 -49.42
CA ASP A 356 9.00 -29.44 -50.55
C ASP A 356 7.71 -28.78 -50.00
N LEU A 357 7.89 -27.69 -49.23
CA LEU A 357 6.81 -26.96 -48.58
C LEU A 357 6.05 -26.13 -49.59
N ASP A 358 4.71 -26.13 -49.49
CA ASP A 358 3.83 -25.29 -50.31
C ASP A 358 4.22 -23.80 -50.19
N LEU A 359 4.09 -23.06 -51.29
CA LEU A 359 4.47 -21.65 -51.45
C LEU A 359 3.87 -20.75 -50.36
N LYS A 360 2.70 -21.13 -49.85
CA LYS A 360 1.98 -20.41 -48.80
C LYS A 360 2.70 -20.47 -47.45
N THR A 361 3.20 -21.65 -47.06
CA THR A 361 3.93 -21.85 -45.81
C THR A 361 5.31 -21.15 -45.87
N GLN A 362 5.94 -21.09 -47.04
CA GLN A 362 7.17 -20.32 -47.27
C GLN A 362 6.95 -18.80 -47.12
N GLN A 363 5.80 -18.28 -47.57
CA GLN A 363 5.46 -16.86 -47.45
C GLN A 363 5.22 -16.44 -45.99
N GLU A 364 4.47 -17.24 -45.23
CA GLU A 364 4.23 -16.95 -43.81
C GLU A 364 5.53 -17.05 -42.98
N MET A 365 6.40 -18.01 -43.28
CA MET A 365 7.70 -18.13 -42.61
C MET A 365 8.62 -16.94 -42.93
N SER A 366 8.60 -16.46 -44.17
CA SER A 366 9.33 -15.24 -44.58
C SER A 366 8.81 -13.98 -43.89
N ARG A 367 7.51 -13.92 -43.63
CA ARG A 367 6.87 -12.83 -42.90
C ARG A 367 7.32 -12.83 -41.44
N VAL A 368 7.26 -13.99 -40.76
CA VAL A 368 7.71 -14.16 -39.38
C VAL A 368 9.19 -13.77 -39.23
N LEU A 369 10.07 -14.27 -40.10
CA LEU A 369 11.51 -13.92 -40.09
C LEU A 369 11.77 -12.41 -40.29
N ARG A 370 10.94 -11.74 -41.09
CA ARG A 370 11.06 -10.29 -41.32
C ARG A 370 10.66 -9.48 -40.09
N VAL A 371 9.57 -9.86 -39.42
CA VAL A 371 9.09 -9.21 -38.19
C VAL A 371 10.13 -9.34 -37.07
N ILE A 372 10.74 -10.51 -36.94
CA ILE A 372 11.80 -10.75 -35.96
C ILE A 372 13.05 -9.91 -36.24
N ARG A 373 13.46 -9.79 -37.51
CA ARG A 373 14.63 -8.98 -37.87
C ARG A 373 14.40 -7.49 -37.62
N ASP A 374 13.19 -6.99 -37.90
CA ASP A 374 12.80 -5.60 -37.61
C ASP A 374 12.77 -5.33 -36.09
N LEU A 375 12.34 -6.31 -35.28
CA LEU A 375 12.42 -6.25 -33.82
C LEU A 375 13.86 -6.19 -33.30
N GLN A 376 14.73 -7.04 -33.83
CA GLN A 376 16.14 -7.09 -33.45
C GLN A 376 16.83 -5.76 -33.75
N ASP A 377 16.60 -5.19 -34.94
CA ASP A 377 17.16 -3.89 -35.31
C ASP A 377 16.63 -2.77 -34.41
N ARG A 378 15.33 -2.76 -34.08
CA ARG A 378 14.74 -1.76 -33.17
C ARG A 378 15.30 -1.83 -31.75
N LEU A 379 15.49 -3.05 -31.22
CA LEU A 379 16.10 -3.26 -29.90
C LEU A 379 17.58 -2.84 -29.89
N LEU A 380 18.35 -3.18 -30.92
CA LEU A 380 19.76 -2.79 -31.04
C LEU A 380 19.97 -1.29 -31.25
N THR A 381 19.03 -0.59 -31.91
CA THR A 381 19.11 0.88 -32.07
C THR A 381 18.87 1.66 -30.77
N GLN A 382 18.26 1.06 -29.74
CA GLN A 382 18.04 1.75 -28.46
C GLN A 382 19.28 1.71 -27.53
N ASP A 383 20.13 0.69 -27.62
CA ASP A 383 21.41 0.64 -26.89
C ASP A 383 22.45 1.62 -27.46
N GLY A 384 22.34 1.98 -28.76
CA GLY A 384 23.25 2.92 -29.42
C GLY A 384 23.05 4.40 -29.08
N ALA A 385 21.98 4.76 -28.37
CA ALA A 385 21.67 6.15 -28.01
C ALA A 385 22.14 6.55 -26.60
N GLN A 386 22.83 5.66 -25.88
CA GLN A 386 23.39 5.92 -24.54
C GLN A 386 24.93 5.81 -24.45
N SER A 387 25.66 5.98 -25.57
CA SER A 387 27.13 6.17 -25.53
C SER A 387 27.51 7.64 -25.71
#